data_AF-W1WV31-F1
#
_entry.id   AF-W1WV31-F1
#
_cell.length_a   1.000
_cell.length_b   1.000
_cell.length_c   1.000
_cell.angle_alpha   90.00
_cell.angle_beta   90.00
_cell.angle_gamma   90.00
#
_symmetry.space_group_name_H-M   'P 1'
#
loop_
_entity.id
_entity.type
_entity.pdbx_description
1 polymer ?
#
loop_
_entity_poly.entity_id
_entity_poly.type
_entity_poly.pdbx_seq_one_letter_code
_entity_poly.pdbx_strand_id
1 'polypeptide(L)'
;MTNDPMTLVRWLTAGAGIAYVPLMWVINEINRGELEILLPRYQSDPRPVYALYTEKDKLPLKVQVVINSLTDYFVEVGKLFQEMHGRGKEK
;
A
#
# COMPACT_ATOMS: atom_id res chain seq x y z
N MET A 1 15.11 16.07 -0.45
CA MET A 1 14.16 15.39 -1.36
C MET A 1 14.61 13.94 -1.46
N THR A 2 13.75 12.96 -1.13
CA THR A 2 14.08 11.52 -1.23
C THR A 2 13.19 10.85 -2.26
N ASN A 3 13.72 9.88 -3.00
CA ASN A 3 12.99 9.02 -3.94
C ASN A 3 12.81 7.58 -3.42
N ASP A 4 13.34 7.29 -2.23
CA ASP A 4 13.21 5.99 -1.58
C ASP A 4 12.08 6.04 -0.54
N PRO A 5 11.06 5.19 -0.66
CA PRO A 5 9.92 5.20 0.24
C PRO A 5 10.27 4.78 1.66
N MET A 6 11.27 3.91 1.84
CA MET A 6 11.67 3.44 3.17
C MET A 6 12.30 4.57 4.00
N THR A 7 13.07 5.45 3.35
CA THR A 7 13.62 6.66 3.96
C THR A 7 12.52 7.59 4.43
N LEU A 8 11.43 7.72 3.67
CA LEU A 8 10.30 8.56 4.02
C LEU A 8 9.57 8.04 5.28
N VAL A 9 9.36 6.72 5.38
CA VAL A 9 8.80 6.08 6.59
C VAL A 9 9.68 6.35 7.81
N ARG A 10 11.01 6.23 7.66
CA ARG A 10 11.96 6.50 8.77
C ARG A 10 11.89 7.95 9.26
N TRP A 11 11.76 8.91 8.35
CA TRP A 11 11.61 10.31 8.71
C TRP A 11 10.29 10.60 9.42
N LEU A 12 9.20 9.96 8.98
CA LEU A 12 7.92 10.04 9.68
C LEU A 12 8.04 9.53 11.12
N THR A 13 8.60 8.34 11.32
CA THR A 13 8.79 7.77 12.66
C THR A 13 9.74 8.57 13.55
N ALA A 14 10.64 9.36 12.94
CA ALA A 14 11.54 10.27 13.66
C ALA A 14 10.89 11.63 13.99
N GLY A 15 9.63 11.85 13.63
CA GLY A 15 8.93 13.11 13.88
C GLY A 15 9.38 14.26 12.97
N ALA A 16 9.96 13.97 11.81
CA ALA A 16 10.48 14.99 10.89
C ALA A 16 9.38 15.76 10.13
N GLY A 17 8.10 15.48 10.41
CA GLY A 17 6.95 16.19 9.87
C GLY A 17 5.81 15.25 9.46
N ILE A 18 5.03 15.70 8.48
CA ILE A 18 3.89 14.96 7.92
C ILE A 18 4.22 14.52 6.50
N ALA A 19 3.63 13.40 6.05
CA ALA A 19 3.79 12.97 4.67
C ALA A 19 2.54 12.26 4.15
N TYR A 20 2.38 12.31 2.84
CA TYR A 20 1.32 11.62 2.13
C TYR A 20 1.90 10.37 1.47
N VAL A 21 1.55 9.21 2.00
CA VAL A 21 2.09 7.90 1.57
C VAL A 21 0.99 6.84 1.49
N PRO A 22 1.17 5.80 0.68
CA PRO A 22 0.29 4.64 0.69
C PRO A 22 0.18 4.04 2.09
N LEU A 23 -1.05 3.78 2.55
CA LEU A 23 -1.32 3.22 3.88
C LEU A 23 -0.56 1.89 4.11
N MET A 24 -0.40 1.09 3.06
CA MET A 24 0.34 -0.17 3.10
C MET A 24 1.81 -0.04 3.55
N TRP A 25 2.44 1.13 3.40
CA TRP A 25 3.84 1.32 3.77
C TRP A 25 4.04 1.64 5.25
N VAL A 26 3.00 2.16 5.92
CA VAL A 26 3.09 2.70 7.29
C VAL A 26 2.11 2.02 8.26
N ILE A 27 1.43 0.96 7.80
CA ILE A 27 0.36 0.33 8.57
C ILE A 27 0.86 -0.24 9.90
N ASN A 28 2.09 -0.76 9.93
CA ASN A 28 2.64 -1.36 11.13
C ASN A 28 2.95 -0.28 12.18
N GLU A 29 3.49 0.86 11.76
CA GLU A 29 3.80 2.02 12.59
C GLU A 29 2.51 2.62 13.17
N ILE A 30 1.44 2.70 12.35
CA ILE A 30 0.11 3.12 12.81
C ILE A 30 -0.44 2.13 13.85
N ASN A 31 -0.35 0.83 13.59
CA ASN A 31 -0.81 -0.20 14.53
C ASN A 31 -0.03 -0.20 15.85
N ARG A 32 1.25 0.21 15.82
CA ARG A 32 2.07 0.43 17.03
C ARG A 32 1.79 1.75 17.74
N GLY A 33 1.00 2.64 17.13
CA GLY A 33 0.73 3.98 17.66
C GLY A 33 1.89 4.97 17.48
N GLU A 34 2.87 4.65 16.64
CA GLU A 34 4.01 5.53 16.32
C GLU A 34 3.63 6.61 15.31
N LEU A 35 2.62 6.35 14.47
CA LEU A 35 2.10 7.27 13.47
C LEU A 35 0.59 7.42 13.59
N GLU A 36 0.10 8.61 13.26
CA GLU A 36 -1.32 8.95 13.29
C GLU A 36 -1.81 9.47 11.93
N ILE A 37 -3.04 9.10 11.56
CA ILE A 37 -3.70 9.61 10.35
C ILE A 37 -4.33 10.97 10.66
N LEU A 38 -3.83 12.03 10.04
CA LEU A 38 -4.29 13.40 10.32
C LEU A 38 -5.60 13.80 9.63
N LEU A 39 -5.84 13.33 8.41
CA LEU A 39 -6.98 13.76 7.58
C LEU A 39 -7.81 12.56 7.10
N PRO A 40 -8.51 11.85 8.00
CA PRO A 40 -9.18 10.58 7.67
C PRO A 40 -10.31 10.72 6.63
N ARG A 41 -10.88 11.92 6.49
CA ARG A 41 -11.94 12.21 5.50
C ARG A 41 -11.41 12.55 4.11
N TYR A 42 -10.12 12.86 3.99
CA TYR A 42 -9.47 13.25 2.73
C TYR A 42 -8.60 12.10 2.22
N GLN A 43 -9.26 11.02 1.83
CA GLN A 43 -8.61 9.85 1.24
C GLN A 43 -8.55 9.99 -0.27
N SER A 44 -7.49 9.45 -0.87
CA SER A 44 -7.36 9.39 -2.32
C SER A 44 -7.94 8.10 -2.86
N ASP A 45 -8.29 8.12 -4.14
CA ASP A 45 -8.80 6.92 -4.80
C ASP A 45 -7.76 5.78 -4.72
N PRO A 46 -8.21 4.53 -4.46
CA PRO A 46 -7.33 3.38 -4.43
C PRO A 46 -6.50 3.27 -5.72
N ARG A 47 -5.19 3.13 -5.59
CA ARG A 47 -4.29 2.96 -6.73
C ARG A 47 -4.08 1.48 -7.03
N PRO A 48 -4.28 1.03 -8.28
CA PRO A 48 -4.10 -0.38 -8.65
C PRO A 48 -2.62 -0.80 -8.64
N VAL A 49 -2.37 -2.07 -8.34
CA VAL A 49 -1.07 -2.72 -8.46
C VAL A 49 -1.08 -3.59 -9.71
N TYR A 50 -0.07 -3.46 -10.56
CA TYR A 50 0.02 -4.20 -11.82
C TYR A 50 1.21 -5.17 -11.81
N ALA A 51 0.95 -6.41 -12.18
CA ALA A 51 2.00 -7.33 -12.61
C ALA A 51 2.25 -7.14 -14.11
N LEU A 52 3.42 -6.63 -14.48
CA LEU A 52 3.79 -6.37 -15.87
C LEU A 52 4.72 -7.46 -16.39
N TYR A 53 4.40 -8.00 -17.55
CA TYR A 53 5.21 -9.01 -18.26
C TYR A 53 5.40 -8.59 -19.72
N THR A 54 6.58 -8.86 -20.28
CA THR A 54 7.04 -8.28 -21.54
C THR A 54 6.50 -8.95 -22.80
N GLU A 55 6.19 -10.26 -22.76
CA GLU A 55 5.85 -11.04 -23.96
C GLU A 55 4.41 -11.58 -23.88
N LYS A 56 3.52 -11.13 -24.76
CA LYS A 56 2.10 -11.50 -24.70
C LYS A 56 1.84 -12.96 -25.07
N ASP A 57 2.67 -13.54 -25.94
CA ASP A 57 2.37 -14.82 -26.62
C ASP A 57 3.12 -16.02 -26.03
N LYS A 58 4.04 -15.79 -25.09
CA LYS A 58 4.80 -16.84 -24.42
C LYS A 58 4.83 -16.54 -22.93
N LEU A 59 3.76 -16.89 -22.22
CA LEU A 59 3.78 -16.86 -20.76
C LEU A 59 4.23 -18.23 -20.23
N PRO A 60 5.48 -18.41 -19.78
CA PRO A 60 5.91 -19.69 -19.25
C PRO A 60 5.08 -20.06 -18.03
N LEU A 61 4.76 -21.34 -17.85
CA LEU A 61 3.92 -21.82 -16.75
C LEU A 61 4.39 -21.31 -15.38
N LYS A 62 5.71 -21.27 -15.15
CA LYS A 62 6.29 -20.72 -13.91
C LYS A 62 5.92 -19.25 -13.66
N VAL A 63 5.87 -18.42 -14.70
CA VAL A 63 5.52 -17.00 -14.59
C VAL A 63 4.02 -16.88 -14.34
N GLN A 64 3.20 -17.67 -15.03
CA GLN A 64 1.76 -17.71 -14.82
C GLN A 64 1.40 -18.07 -13.37
N VAL A 65 2.04 -19.10 -12.82
CA VAL A 65 1.82 -19.52 -11.42
C VAL A 65 2.18 -18.37 -10.45
N VAL A 66 3.29 -17.68 -10.69
CA VAL A 66 3.69 -16.53 -9.85
C VAL A 66 2.69 -15.37 -9.99
N ILE A 67 2.27 -15.02 -11.20
CA ILE A 67 1.29 -13.96 -11.43
C ILE A 67 -0.03 -14.30 -10.71
N ASN A 68 -0.54 -15.52 -10.88
CA ASN A 68 -1.77 -15.97 -10.22
C ASN A 68 -1.64 -15.87 -8.69
N SER A 69 -0.54 -16.38 -8.14
CA SER A 69 -0.29 -16.30 -6.69
C SER A 69 -0.19 -14.87 -6.18
N LEU A 70 0.46 -13.97 -6.92
CA LEU A 70 0.52 -12.54 -6.58
C LEU A 70 -0.85 -11.88 -6.71
N THR A 71 -1.63 -12.21 -7.74
CA THR A 71 -2.99 -11.71 -7.92
C THR A 71 -3.87 -12.08 -6.74
N ASP A 72 -3.88 -13.34 -6.33
CA ASP A 72 -4.66 -13.81 -5.19
C ASP A 72 -4.23 -13.09 -3.89
N TYR A 73 -2.92 -12.97 -3.67
CA TYR A 73 -2.38 -12.23 -2.53
C TYR A 73 -2.84 -10.76 -2.52
N PHE A 74 -2.71 -10.05 -3.65
CA PHE A 74 -3.05 -8.63 -3.71
C PHE A 74 -4.57 -8.37 -3.68
N VAL A 75 -5.41 -9.34 -4.06
CA VAL A 75 -6.87 -9.28 -3.84
C VAL A 75 -7.18 -9.27 -2.35
N GLU A 76 -6.58 -10.17 -1.57
CA GLU A 76 -6.80 -10.23 -0.12
C GLU A 76 -6.25 -9.00 0.60
N VAL A 77 -5.07 -8.54 0.19
CA VAL A 77 -4.50 -7.27 0.65
C VAL A 77 -5.45 -6.11 0.34
N GLY A 78 -6.01 -6.05 -0.86
CA GLY A 78 -6.96 -5.01 -1.27
C GLY A 78 -8.18 -4.92 -0.36
N LYS A 79 -8.77 -6.07 0.01
CA LYS A 79 -9.92 -6.14 0.93
C LYS A 79 -9.57 -5.54 2.31
N LEU A 80 -8.44 -5.95 2.88
CA LEU A 80 -7.97 -5.48 4.19
C LEU A 80 -7.83 -3.94 4.23
N PHE A 81 -7.23 -3.35 3.19
CA PHE A 81 -7.01 -1.91 3.13
C PHE A 81 -8.29 -1.11 2.80
N GLN A 82 -9.23 -1.68 2.03
CA GLN A 82 -10.54 -1.07 1.77
C GLN A 82 -11.40 -0.97 3.04
N GLU A 83 -11.42 -2.02 3.86
CA GLU A 83 -12.13 -2.01 5.15
C GLU A 83 -11.61 -0.89 6.07
N MET A 84 -10.29 -0.67 6.09
CA MET A 84 -9.69 0.43 6.86
C MET A 84 -10.01 1.81 6.30
N HIS A 85 -10.12 1.96 4.97
CA HIS A 85 -10.63 3.19 4.35
C HIS A 85 -12.05 3.52 4.83
N GLY A 86 -12.94 2.51 4.89
CA GLY A 86 -14.32 2.66 5.33
C GLY A 86 -14.47 3.18 6.77
N ARG A 87 -13.62 2.73 7.70
CA ARG A 87 -13.65 3.13 9.12
C ARG A 87 -13.36 4.62 9.35
N GLY A 88 -12.71 5.30 8.41
CA GLY A 88 -12.44 6.74 8.47
C GLY A 88 -13.64 7.63 8.12
N LYS A 89 -14.70 7.08 7.52
CA LYS A 89 -15.90 7.83 7.12
C LYS A 89 -16.97 7.93 8.23
N GLU A 90 -16.89 7.11 9.26
CA GLU A 90 -17.93 6.99 10.32
C GLU A 90 -17.63 7.81 11.59
N LYS A 91 -16.47 8.49 11.69
CA LYS A 91 -16.09 9.34 12.83
C LYS A 91 -16.10 10.83 12.50
#